data_AF-A0A6A6IZZ9-F1
#
_entry.id   AF-A0A6A6IZZ9-F1
#
_cell.length_a   1.000
_cell.length_b   1.000
_cell.length_c   1.000
_cell.angle_alpha   90.00
_cell.angle_beta   90.00
_cell.angle_gamma   90.00
#
_symmetry.space_group_name_H-M   'P 1'
#
loop_
_entity.id
_entity.type
_entity.pdbx_description
1 polymer ?
#
loop_
_entity_poly.entity_id
_entity_poly.type
_entity_poly.pdbx_seq_one_letter_code
_entity_poly.pdbx_strand_id
1 'polypeptide(L)'
;MARLTDLPLEIVTEVFHHLGSIDDVHHFQRACRKTHDAIQSPTVYTDIMRSVIGNAPQHRFDISLSRMLDLHHDIVRHYSQGGGAIPLTQTPADCAEGPCTDCLPDARIDEIVARYQGLKVLRDQWLARQLKSNDLLAANSSTEAHEYINKYDWIRHRDEDFQDDGVSRLSPETESYANFNPDQQARFYAALTSVWLFNEIRWTLAQFAYPSGGSFNFQTRLADDCKKWIHGRTERPILDELDRYAVFQFMYHHLLPLHGRFLADRNSSKLPLTFPSELRKSSVFCARFLQAFLVAGQAYFQPPDIIDLIVRSRLSRKPPYPMADLPDSSEKSLRPYNAVPFSADLDYSTEMSCPSHVSHRLLRNTMHHLHIVKRASIFQASHIGRPFRYTAQPATTELFNIDDLSAEFFKDRALVAFEKYEKKYLKMVGEDVREDEEKDIRKVFKTRWPKVWWMVWWWANSEEKARAKMERWREEVPPPRAH
;
A
#
# COMPACT_ATOMS: atom_id res chain seq x y z
N MET A 1 41.75 -14.62 23.07
CA MET A 1 40.57 -13.98 22.48
C MET A 1 39.59 -13.69 23.61
N ALA A 2 39.22 -12.43 23.82
CA ALA A 2 38.17 -12.08 24.79
C ALA A 2 36.85 -12.69 24.33
N ARG A 3 36.12 -13.37 25.22
CA ARG A 3 34.78 -13.88 24.92
C ARG A 3 33.76 -12.79 25.24
N LEU A 4 32.63 -12.81 24.55
CA LEU A 4 31.53 -11.87 24.81
C LEU A 4 31.03 -11.97 26.27
N THR A 5 31.18 -13.15 26.88
CA THR A 5 30.91 -13.40 28.31
C THR A 5 31.84 -12.66 29.26
N ASP A 6 32.98 -12.16 28.78
CA ASP A 6 34.01 -11.53 29.61
C ASP A 6 33.86 -9.99 29.60
N LEU A 7 33.05 -9.44 28.69
CA LEU A 7 32.83 -7.99 28.56
C LEU A 7 31.92 -7.42 29.67
N PRO A 8 32.19 -6.24 30.23
CA PRO A 8 31.27 -5.58 31.18
C PRO A 8 29.85 -5.42 30.61
N LEU A 9 28.83 -5.36 31.47
CA LEU A 9 27.42 -5.29 31.06
C LEU A 9 27.13 -4.04 30.24
N GLU A 10 27.80 -2.95 30.57
CA GLU A 10 27.76 -1.65 29.91
C GLU A 10 28.23 -1.78 28.45
N ILE A 11 29.30 -2.54 28.21
CA ILE A 11 29.81 -2.78 26.86
C ILE A 11 28.87 -3.68 26.06
N VAL A 12 28.27 -4.69 26.70
CA VAL A 12 27.25 -5.53 26.06
C VAL A 12 26.02 -4.71 25.68
N THR A 13 25.59 -3.79 26.56
CA THR A 13 24.49 -2.85 26.32
C THR A 13 24.82 -1.91 25.16
N GLU A 14 26.03 -1.36 25.11
CA GLU A 14 26.49 -0.53 24.01
C GLU A 14 26.44 -1.31 22.68
N VAL A 15 26.86 -2.58 22.65
CA VAL A 15 26.75 -3.43 21.45
C VAL A 15 25.29 -3.53 20.98
N PHE A 16 24.33 -3.65 21.89
CA PHE A 16 22.91 -3.68 21.52
C PHE A 16 22.45 -2.39 20.83
N HIS A 17 22.92 -1.21 21.27
CA HIS A 17 22.54 0.08 20.66
C HIS A 17 23.01 0.22 19.20
N HIS A 18 24.03 -0.54 18.78
CA HIS A 18 24.61 -0.56 17.43
C HIS A 18 24.11 -1.70 16.54
N LEU A 19 23.15 -2.51 17.01
CA LEU A 19 22.57 -3.56 16.18
C LEU A 19 21.71 -2.97 15.05
N GLY A 20 21.70 -3.64 13.90
CA GLY A 20 21.09 -3.12 12.67
C GLY A 20 19.57 -3.26 12.60
N SER A 21 18.96 -4.06 13.48
CA SER A 21 17.52 -4.32 13.43
C SER A 21 16.96 -4.84 14.76
N ILE A 22 15.64 -4.77 14.89
CA ILE A 22 14.89 -5.37 16.01
C ILE A 22 15.13 -6.89 16.07
N ASP A 23 15.24 -7.55 14.91
CA ASP A 23 15.51 -8.99 14.86
C ASP A 23 16.92 -9.32 15.38
N ASP A 24 17.91 -8.48 15.10
CA ASP A 24 19.27 -8.64 15.61
C ASP A 24 19.30 -8.51 17.14
N VAL A 25 18.55 -7.55 17.70
CA VAL A 25 18.39 -7.39 19.15
C VAL A 25 17.80 -8.66 19.77
N HIS A 26 16.66 -9.13 19.26
CA HIS A 26 16.01 -10.34 19.78
C HIS A 26 16.84 -11.61 19.56
N HIS A 27 17.65 -11.67 18.51
CA HIS A 27 18.57 -12.78 18.26
C HIS A 27 19.75 -12.74 19.26
N PHE A 28 20.38 -11.58 19.43
CA PHE A 28 21.53 -11.39 20.32
C PHE A 28 21.16 -11.60 21.79
N GLN A 29 19.97 -11.17 22.21
CA GLN A 29 19.40 -11.46 23.52
C GLN A 29 19.34 -12.97 23.80
N ARG A 30 19.07 -13.80 22.79
CA ARG A 30 18.95 -15.27 22.93
C ARG A 30 20.29 -16.00 22.86
N ALA A 31 21.39 -15.31 22.56
CA ALA A 31 22.70 -15.95 22.35
C ALA A 31 23.30 -16.55 23.63
N CYS A 32 23.18 -15.88 24.78
CA CYS A 32 23.64 -16.39 26.06
C CYS A 32 22.96 -15.70 27.25
N ARG A 33 23.17 -16.23 28.47
CA ARG A 33 22.62 -15.63 29.70
C ARG A 33 23.05 -14.17 29.90
N LYS A 34 24.31 -13.82 29.60
CA LYS A 34 24.81 -12.46 29.80
C LYS A 34 24.12 -11.43 28.89
N THR A 35 23.87 -11.78 27.63
CA THR A 35 23.16 -10.90 26.70
C THR A 35 21.68 -10.81 27.01
N HIS A 36 21.08 -11.89 27.52
CA HIS A 36 19.73 -11.85 28.07
C HIS A 36 19.64 -10.89 29.28
N ASP A 37 20.53 -11.04 30.25
CA ASP A 37 20.53 -10.24 31.48
C ASP A 37 20.77 -8.74 31.20
N ALA A 38 21.54 -8.41 30.16
CA ALA A 38 21.81 -7.02 29.74
C ALA A 38 20.55 -6.25 29.32
N ILE A 39 19.56 -6.93 28.74
CA ILE A 39 18.35 -6.29 28.20
C ILE A 39 17.08 -6.69 28.97
N GLN A 40 17.23 -7.35 30.13
CA GLN A 40 16.10 -7.78 30.96
C GLN A 40 15.34 -6.60 31.58
N SER A 41 16.03 -5.47 31.82
CA SER A 41 15.38 -4.26 32.33
C SER A 41 14.51 -3.63 31.23
N PRO A 42 13.21 -3.37 31.46
CA PRO A 42 12.34 -2.72 30.48
C PRO A 42 12.88 -1.38 30.00
N THR A 43 13.45 -0.57 30.90
CA THR A 43 14.01 0.74 30.56
C THR A 43 15.21 0.63 29.61
N VAL A 44 16.08 -0.35 29.82
CA VAL A 44 17.25 -0.61 28.98
C VAL A 44 16.81 -1.16 27.63
N TYR A 45 15.84 -2.07 27.62
CA TYR A 45 15.23 -2.58 26.38
C TYR A 45 14.64 -1.46 25.53
N THR A 46 13.82 -0.58 26.12
CA THR A 46 13.22 0.54 25.39
C THR A 46 14.28 1.49 24.86
N ASP A 47 15.36 1.73 25.60
CA ASP A 47 16.43 2.65 25.15
C ASP A 47 17.26 2.06 24.01
N ILE A 48 17.56 0.76 24.07
CA ILE A 48 18.16 0.01 22.96
C ILE A 48 17.27 0.07 21.72
N MET A 49 15.97 -0.24 21.87
CA MET A 49 15.04 -0.23 20.76
C MET A 49 14.87 1.17 20.17
N ARG A 50 14.89 2.23 20.98
CA ARG A 50 14.88 3.63 20.51
C ARG A 50 16.07 3.92 19.60
N SER A 51 17.27 3.50 20.01
CA SER A 51 18.48 3.65 19.19
C SER A 51 18.36 2.88 17.87
N VAL A 52 17.98 1.60 17.93
CA VAL A 52 17.86 0.75 16.75
C VAL A 52 16.80 1.28 15.78
N ILE A 53 15.61 1.65 16.28
CA ILE A 53 14.53 2.19 15.45
C ILE A 53 14.92 3.54 14.85
N GLY A 54 15.58 4.42 15.60
CA GLY A 54 15.95 5.73 15.08
C GLY A 54 17.11 5.72 14.09
N ASN A 55 18.00 4.72 14.15
CA ASN A 55 19.17 4.64 13.30
C ASN A 55 19.00 3.70 12.10
N ALA A 56 18.15 2.66 12.20
CA ALA A 56 18.08 1.65 11.16
C ALA A 56 17.18 2.11 9.99
N PRO A 57 17.66 1.98 8.72
CA PRO A 57 17.01 2.59 7.56
C PRO A 57 15.62 2.01 7.27
N GLN A 58 15.32 0.78 7.70
CA GLN A 58 14.00 0.17 7.53
C GLN A 58 12.89 0.91 8.29
N HIS A 59 13.22 1.64 9.36
CA HIS A 59 12.26 2.33 10.22
C HIS A 59 12.07 3.82 9.86
N ARG A 60 12.67 4.30 8.77
CA ARG A 60 12.67 5.73 8.39
C ARG A 60 11.28 6.36 8.21
N PHE A 61 10.25 5.55 7.97
CA PHE A 61 8.85 5.99 7.86
C PHE A 61 8.02 5.73 9.13
N ASP A 62 8.50 4.91 10.07
CA ASP A 62 7.72 4.43 11.21
C ASP A 62 7.29 5.54 12.18
N ILE A 63 8.17 6.49 12.46
CA ILE A 63 7.87 7.62 13.35
C ILE A 63 6.69 8.42 12.78
N SER A 64 6.68 8.64 11.46
CA SER A 64 5.68 9.48 10.82
C SER A 64 4.40 8.74 10.50
N LEU A 65 4.50 7.45 10.21
CA LEU A 65 3.35 6.57 10.22
C LEU A 65 2.66 6.58 11.59
N SER A 66 3.41 6.46 12.69
CA SER A 66 2.83 6.48 14.04
C SER A 66 2.13 7.81 14.33
N ARG A 67 2.73 8.94 13.95
CA ARG A 67 2.06 10.27 14.02
C ARG A 67 0.78 10.34 13.18
N MET A 68 0.78 9.77 11.98
CA MET A 68 -0.42 9.74 11.13
C MET A 68 -1.51 8.82 11.69
N LEU A 69 -1.13 7.72 12.35
CA LEU A 69 -2.06 6.84 13.06
C LEU A 69 -2.65 7.52 14.30
N ASP A 70 -1.88 8.35 15.02
CA ASP A 70 -2.40 9.19 16.11
C ASP A 70 -3.45 10.17 15.57
N LEU A 71 -3.13 10.88 14.48
CA LEU A 71 -4.08 11.78 13.81
C LEU A 71 -5.34 11.04 13.35
N HIS A 72 -5.18 9.86 12.77
CA HIS A 72 -6.29 9.00 12.38
C HIS A 72 -7.19 8.72 13.60
N HIS A 73 -6.61 8.25 14.70
CA HIS A 73 -7.34 7.96 15.94
C HIS A 73 -8.07 9.19 16.49
N ASP A 74 -7.42 10.36 16.46
CA ASP A 74 -8.03 11.61 16.92
C ASP A 74 -9.20 12.04 16.02
N ILE A 75 -9.09 11.88 14.70
CA ILE A 75 -10.18 12.15 13.75
C ILE A 75 -11.36 11.20 14.00
N VAL A 76 -11.10 9.90 14.14
CA VAL A 76 -12.15 8.90 14.43
C VAL A 76 -12.83 9.21 15.76
N ARG A 77 -12.07 9.55 16.80
CA ARG A 77 -12.59 9.92 18.13
C ARG A 77 -13.45 11.17 18.06
N HIS A 78 -12.98 12.22 17.39
CA HIS A 78 -13.69 13.49 17.20
C HIS A 78 -15.07 13.27 16.58
N TYR A 79 -15.14 12.49 15.49
CA TYR A 79 -16.42 12.21 14.85
C TYR A 79 -17.33 11.28 15.66
N SER A 80 -16.75 10.30 16.36
CA SER A 80 -17.52 9.41 17.26
C SER A 80 -18.20 10.19 18.40
N GLN A 81 -17.65 11.35 18.76
CA GLN A 81 -18.19 12.26 19.78
C GLN A 81 -19.15 13.33 19.22
N GLY A 82 -19.52 13.25 17.93
CA GLY A 82 -20.41 14.23 17.28
C GLY A 82 -19.70 15.52 16.87
N GLY A 83 -18.37 15.52 16.80
CA GLY A 83 -17.58 16.65 16.37
C GLY A 83 -17.90 17.10 14.94
N GLY A 84 -17.87 18.42 14.73
CA GLY A 84 -18.07 19.06 13.43
C GLY A 84 -16.82 19.03 12.55
N ALA A 85 -16.34 20.19 12.11
CA ALA A 85 -15.09 20.28 11.34
C ALA A 85 -13.89 19.79 12.17
N ILE A 86 -12.91 19.15 11.49
CA ILE A 86 -11.68 18.66 12.12
C ILE A 86 -10.86 19.89 12.57
N PRO A 87 -10.48 20.00 13.86
CA PRO A 87 -9.54 21.02 14.30
C PRO A 87 -8.17 20.73 13.66
N LEU A 88 -7.78 21.57 12.71
CA LEU A 88 -6.44 21.57 12.13
C LEU A 88 -5.47 22.22 13.13
N THR A 89 -4.99 21.45 14.08
CA THR A 89 -3.95 21.94 15.00
C THR A 89 -2.85 20.91 15.18
N GLN A 90 -1.62 21.41 15.05
CA GLN A 90 -0.32 20.79 15.32
C GLN A 90 0.33 20.08 14.11
N THR A 91 1.12 20.85 13.37
CA THR A 91 2.29 20.30 12.66
C THR A 91 3.33 19.91 13.70
N PRO A 92 3.82 18.66 13.70
CA PRO A 92 4.87 18.26 14.63
C PRO A 92 6.17 19.01 14.31
N ALA A 93 6.88 19.46 15.35
CA ALA A 93 8.27 19.84 15.22
C ALA A 93 9.10 18.58 14.88
N ASP A 94 10.02 18.72 13.93
CA ASP A 94 11.06 17.71 13.72
C ASP A 94 12.11 17.83 14.84
N CYS A 95 12.50 16.71 15.44
CA CYS A 95 13.68 16.65 16.28
C CYS A 95 14.92 16.90 15.44
N ALA A 96 15.70 17.93 15.76
CA ALA A 96 17.00 18.15 15.14
C ALA A 96 18.07 17.12 15.62
N GLU A 97 17.88 16.50 16.78
CA GLU A 97 18.94 15.72 17.48
C GLU A 97 18.74 14.20 17.48
N GLY A 98 17.91 13.65 16.59
CA GLY A 98 17.69 12.21 16.48
C GLY A 98 16.51 11.69 17.34
N PRO A 99 16.40 10.36 17.55
CA PRO A 99 15.29 9.74 18.28
C PRO A 99 15.40 10.01 19.79
N CYS A 100 15.08 11.22 20.25
CA CYS A 100 14.96 11.48 21.69
C CYS A 100 13.66 10.90 22.25
N THR A 101 13.52 10.88 23.59
CA THR A 101 12.32 10.43 24.31
C THR A 101 11.05 11.19 23.90
N ASP A 102 11.18 12.46 23.52
CA ASP A 102 10.03 13.29 23.10
C ASP A 102 9.56 12.92 21.68
N CYS A 103 10.50 12.56 20.81
CA CYS A 103 10.23 12.23 19.41
C CYS A 103 9.81 10.76 19.23
N LEU A 104 10.36 9.87 20.05
CA LEU A 104 10.06 8.43 20.09
C LEU A 104 9.84 7.96 21.55
N PRO A 105 8.66 8.24 22.13
CA PRO A 105 8.30 7.79 23.48
C PRO A 105 8.16 6.26 23.53
N ASP A 106 8.29 5.68 24.74
CA ASP A 106 8.27 4.22 24.95
C ASP A 106 7.06 3.53 24.32
N ALA A 107 5.86 4.10 24.46
CA ALA A 107 4.65 3.55 23.87
C ALA A 107 4.75 3.36 22.34
N ARG A 108 5.40 4.29 21.63
CA ARG A 108 5.60 4.17 20.17
C ARG A 108 6.65 3.13 19.81
N ILE A 109 7.60 2.84 20.69
CA ILE A 109 8.58 1.77 20.49
C ILE A 109 7.87 0.44 20.44
N ASP A 110 6.99 0.17 21.41
CA ASP A 110 6.23 -1.07 21.46
C ASP A 110 5.32 -1.23 20.23
N GLU A 111 4.67 -0.15 19.78
CA GLU A 111 3.88 -0.13 18.55
C GLU A 111 4.72 -0.47 17.31
N ILE A 112 5.91 0.12 17.18
CA ILE A 112 6.81 -0.13 16.04
C ILE A 112 7.36 -1.55 16.08
N VAL A 113 7.71 -2.07 17.26
CA VAL A 113 8.16 -3.46 17.42
C VAL A 113 7.02 -4.43 17.04
N ALA A 114 5.81 -4.19 17.53
CA ALA A 114 4.64 -4.99 17.20
C ALA A 114 4.33 -4.94 15.69
N ARG A 115 4.41 -3.76 15.07
CA ARG A 115 4.25 -3.55 13.63
C ARG A 115 5.33 -4.30 12.84
N TYR A 116 6.59 -4.17 13.22
CA TYR A 116 7.71 -4.84 12.57
C TYR A 116 7.56 -6.36 12.56
N GLN A 117 7.13 -6.94 13.68
CA GLN A 117 6.88 -8.38 13.77
C GLN A 117 5.60 -8.79 13.03
N GLY A 118 4.51 -8.05 13.18
CA GLY A 118 3.20 -8.36 12.58
C GLY A 118 3.22 -8.30 11.06
N LEU A 119 3.93 -7.33 10.46
CA LEU A 119 3.99 -7.17 9.01
C LEU A 119 4.80 -8.26 8.29
N LYS A 120 5.51 -9.14 9.02
CA LYS A 120 6.19 -10.31 8.44
C LYS A 120 5.22 -11.26 7.74
N VAL A 121 3.94 -11.29 8.15
CA VAL A 121 2.92 -12.11 7.48
C VAL A 121 2.78 -11.76 6.00
N LEU A 122 2.94 -10.48 5.63
CA LEU A 122 2.87 -10.02 4.23
C LEU A 122 4.14 -10.38 3.45
N ARG A 123 5.30 -10.36 4.11
CA ARG A 123 6.55 -10.88 3.52
C ARG A 123 6.42 -12.37 3.24
N ASP A 124 5.89 -13.12 4.19
CA ASP A 124 5.71 -14.56 4.04
C ASP A 124 4.69 -14.87 2.91
N GLN A 125 3.63 -14.06 2.76
CA GLN A 125 2.74 -14.12 1.59
C GLN A 125 3.48 -13.83 0.27
N TRP A 126 4.37 -12.83 0.24
CA TRP A 126 5.14 -12.48 -0.96
C TRP A 126 6.03 -13.65 -1.40
N LEU A 127 6.68 -14.31 -0.44
CA LEU A 127 7.60 -15.42 -0.66
C LEU A 127 6.91 -16.76 -0.89
N ALA A 128 5.61 -16.87 -0.57
CA ALA A 128 4.85 -18.11 -0.70
C ALA A 128 4.80 -18.62 -2.15
N ARG A 129 4.68 -17.72 -3.14
CA ARG A 129 4.71 -18.09 -4.56
C ARG A 129 5.13 -16.93 -5.47
N GLN A 130 5.64 -17.29 -6.65
CA GLN A 130 5.89 -16.33 -7.71
C GLN A 130 4.57 -15.80 -8.30
N LEU A 131 4.44 -14.48 -8.33
CA LEU A 131 3.30 -13.81 -8.96
C LEU A 131 3.64 -13.36 -10.39
N LYS A 132 2.67 -13.53 -11.30
CA LYS A 132 2.69 -13.09 -12.69
C LYS A 132 1.71 -11.94 -12.87
N SER A 133 1.74 -11.28 -14.03
CA SER A 133 0.80 -10.18 -14.32
C SER A 133 -0.67 -10.62 -14.28
N ASN A 134 -0.96 -11.89 -14.62
CA ASN A 134 -2.31 -12.44 -14.54
C ASN A 134 -2.75 -12.77 -13.11
N ASP A 135 -1.86 -12.68 -12.11
CA ASP A 135 -2.22 -12.76 -10.69
C ASP A 135 -2.66 -11.40 -10.11
N LEU A 136 -2.74 -10.36 -10.96
CA LEU A 136 -3.10 -9.01 -10.57
C LEU A 136 -4.46 -8.60 -11.15
N LEU A 137 -5.29 -7.95 -10.33
CA LEU A 137 -6.53 -7.29 -10.73
C LEU A 137 -6.52 -5.85 -10.22
N ALA A 138 -6.18 -4.91 -11.10
CA ALA A 138 -6.38 -3.49 -10.86
C ALA A 138 -7.84 -3.10 -11.17
N ALA A 139 -8.33 -2.03 -10.54
CA ALA A 139 -9.68 -1.52 -10.75
C ALA A 139 -9.93 -1.08 -12.22
N ASN A 140 -8.89 -0.66 -12.93
CA ASN A 140 -8.95 -0.19 -14.32
C ASN A 140 -8.44 -1.24 -15.32
N SER A 141 -8.39 -2.51 -14.95
CA SER A 141 -7.79 -3.57 -15.77
C SER A 141 -8.62 -4.01 -16.97
N SER A 142 -9.91 -3.65 -17.03
CA SER A 142 -10.79 -3.82 -18.20
C SER A 142 -11.97 -2.85 -18.09
N THR A 143 -12.51 -2.43 -19.23
CA THR A 143 -13.79 -1.72 -19.34
C THR A 143 -14.98 -2.68 -19.47
N GLU A 144 -14.70 -3.93 -19.86
CA GLU A 144 -15.67 -4.98 -20.13
C GLU A 144 -15.93 -5.84 -18.88
N ALA A 145 -17.20 -5.89 -18.44
CA ALA A 145 -17.56 -6.60 -17.22
C ALA A 145 -17.20 -8.09 -17.25
N HIS A 146 -17.40 -8.76 -18.40
CA HIS A 146 -17.12 -10.19 -18.53
C HIS A 146 -15.62 -10.50 -18.42
N GLU A 147 -14.76 -9.72 -19.09
CA GLU A 147 -13.31 -9.89 -19.00
C GLU A 147 -12.82 -9.62 -17.57
N TYR A 148 -13.37 -8.58 -16.93
CA TYR A 148 -13.03 -8.22 -15.55
C TYR A 148 -13.39 -9.33 -14.55
N ILE A 149 -14.58 -9.92 -14.67
CA ILE A 149 -15.00 -11.07 -13.86
C ILE A 149 -14.11 -12.28 -14.12
N ASN A 150 -13.78 -12.58 -15.37
CA ASN A 150 -12.90 -13.70 -15.71
C ASN A 150 -11.49 -13.52 -15.11
N LYS A 151 -10.96 -12.29 -15.10
CA LYS A 151 -9.69 -11.97 -14.42
C LYS A 151 -9.77 -12.19 -12.90
N TYR A 152 -10.87 -11.76 -12.28
CA TYR A 152 -11.12 -12.00 -10.84
C TYR A 152 -11.22 -13.49 -10.51
N ASP A 153 -12.02 -14.24 -11.28
CA ASP A 153 -12.18 -15.68 -11.13
C ASP A 153 -10.83 -16.38 -11.31
N TRP A 154 -10.04 -15.99 -12.32
CA TRP A 154 -8.71 -16.56 -12.57
C TRP A 154 -7.76 -16.47 -11.36
N ILE A 155 -7.70 -15.31 -10.70
CA ILE A 155 -6.85 -15.12 -9.51
C ILE A 155 -7.26 -16.07 -8.39
N ARG A 156 -8.57 -16.28 -8.23
CA ARG A 156 -9.12 -17.16 -7.19
C ARG A 156 -8.86 -18.63 -7.46
N HIS A 157 -9.21 -19.12 -8.65
CA HIS A 157 -8.98 -20.52 -9.02
C HIS A 157 -7.50 -20.87 -8.90
N ARG A 158 -6.61 -19.97 -9.34
CA ARG A 158 -5.17 -20.19 -9.22
C ARG A 158 -4.65 -20.23 -7.78
N ASP A 159 -5.28 -19.53 -6.84
CA ASP A 159 -4.93 -19.67 -5.42
C ASP A 159 -5.41 -21.00 -4.85
N GLU A 160 -6.59 -21.48 -5.27
CA GLU A 160 -7.12 -22.79 -4.89
C GLU A 160 -6.22 -23.92 -5.45
N ASP A 161 -5.90 -23.89 -6.74
CA ASP A 161 -5.01 -24.86 -7.40
C ASP A 161 -3.61 -24.93 -6.76
N PHE A 162 -3.06 -23.78 -6.35
CA PHE A 162 -1.73 -23.73 -5.74
C PHE A 162 -1.67 -24.41 -4.37
N GLN A 163 -2.79 -24.53 -3.67
CA GLN A 163 -2.84 -25.11 -2.33
C GLN A 163 -2.91 -26.65 -2.36
N ASP A 164 -3.48 -27.23 -3.42
CA ASP A 164 -3.66 -28.68 -3.55
C ASP A 164 -2.44 -29.39 -4.17
N ASP A 165 -1.71 -28.73 -5.07
CA ASP A 165 -0.60 -29.37 -5.80
C ASP A 165 0.75 -29.36 -5.07
N GLY A 166 0.85 -28.69 -3.93
CA GLY A 166 1.97 -28.81 -3.01
C GLY A 166 3.38 -28.71 -3.62
N VAL A 167 3.64 -28.14 -4.80
CA VAL A 167 4.98 -28.22 -5.41
C VAL A 167 5.34 -27.04 -6.32
N SER A 168 6.60 -26.62 -6.13
CA SER A 168 7.53 -25.94 -7.04
C SER A 168 7.26 -24.51 -7.48
N ARG A 169 8.23 -23.67 -7.13
CA ARG A 169 8.59 -22.49 -7.91
C ARG A 169 8.86 -22.96 -9.35
N LEU A 170 7.97 -22.60 -10.26
CA LEU A 170 7.92 -23.12 -11.63
C LEU A 170 9.05 -22.62 -12.54
N SER A 171 10.13 -22.04 -12.00
CA SER A 171 11.26 -21.57 -12.79
C SER A 171 12.59 -21.79 -12.05
N PRO A 172 13.64 -22.31 -12.71
CA PRO A 172 14.98 -22.47 -12.14
C PRO A 172 15.55 -21.17 -11.55
N GLU A 173 15.16 -20.02 -12.11
CA GLU A 173 15.58 -18.70 -11.65
C GLU A 173 15.01 -18.35 -10.27
N THR A 174 13.85 -18.89 -9.92
CA THR A 174 13.14 -18.57 -8.67
C THR A 174 13.37 -19.56 -7.54
N GLU A 175 13.98 -20.73 -7.82
CA GLU A 175 14.32 -21.72 -6.79
C GLU A 175 15.15 -21.10 -5.65
N SER A 176 16.05 -20.16 -5.99
CA SER A 176 16.88 -19.40 -5.04
C SER A 176 16.14 -18.31 -4.24
N TYR A 177 14.90 -17.95 -4.61
CA TYR A 177 14.14 -16.85 -4.01
C TYR A 177 13.31 -17.31 -2.80
N ALA A 178 13.93 -18.10 -1.94
CA ALA A 178 13.26 -18.69 -0.79
C ALA A 178 13.06 -17.75 0.38
N ASN A 179 14.01 -16.85 0.53
CA ASN A 179 14.11 -15.99 1.67
C ASN A 179 14.61 -14.63 1.20
N PHE A 180 14.27 -13.60 1.96
CA PHE A 180 14.97 -12.34 1.87
C PHE A 180 16.26 -12.39 2.67
N ASN A 181 17.31 -11.79 2.12
CA ASN A 181 18.45 -11.39 2.93
C ASN A 181 18.08 -10.16 3.81
N PRO A 182 18.92 -9.76 4.78
CA PRO A 182 18.60 -8.65 5.67
C PRO A 182 18.30 -7.32 4.96
N ASP A 183 19.02 -6.95 3.90
CA ASP A 183 18.76 -5.73 3.12
C ASP A 183 17.41 -5.80 2.38
N GLN A 184 17.08 -6.94 1.78
CA GLN A 184 15.79 -7.16 1.12
C GLN A 184 14.62 -7.11 2.12
N GLN A 185 14.80 -7.67 3.32
CA GLN A 185 13.80 -7.59 4.39
C GLN A 185 13.61 -6.14 4.85
N ALA A 186 14.71 -5.41 5.06
CA ALA A 186 14.69 -4.00 5.44
C ALA A 186 13.97 -3.14 4.39
N ARG A 187 14.29 -3.34 3.10
CA ARG A 187 13.65 -2.65 1.97
C ARG A 187 12.16 -2.97 1.85
N PHE A 188 11.79 -4.24 1.95
CA PHE A 188 10.39 -4.66 1.89
C PHE A 188 9.56 -4.00 3.00
N TYR A 189 10.08 -4.01 4.23
CA TYR A 189 9.41 -3.39 5.37
C TYR A 189 9.29 -1.86 5.20
N ALA A 190 10.35 -1.19 4.74
CA ALA A 190 10.32 0.24 4.49
C ALA A 190 9.34 0.63 3.38
N ALA A 191 9.29 -0.14 2.29
CA ALA A 191 8.34 0.08 1.21
C ALA A 191 6.90 -0.09 1.70
N LEU A 192 6.65 -1.12 2.51
CA LEU A 192 5.35 -1.40 3.11
C LEU A 192 4.87 -0.29 4.05
N THR A 193 5.71 0.16 4.97
CA THR A 193 5.39 1.28 5.87
C THR A 193 5.24 2.61 5.12
N SER A 194 6.00 2.80 4.03
CA SER A 194 5.83 3.97 3.16
C SER A 194 4.50 3.96 2.41
N VAL A 195 4.09 2.82 1.86
CA VAL A 195 2.78 2.67 1.18
C VAL A 195 1.65 2.87 2.19
N TRP A 196 1.78 2.33 3.40
CA TRP A 196 0.83 2.57 4.49
C TRP A 196 0.73 4.05 4.84
N LEU A 197 1.86 4.74 5.03
CA LEU A 197 1.86 6.18 5.32
C LEU A 197 1.13 6.98 4.24
N PHE A 198 1.34 6.67 2.96
CA PHE A 198 0.59 7.28 1.87
C PHE A 198 -0.92 6.99 1.97
N ASN A 199 -1.30 5.77 2.32
CA ASN A 199 -2.72 5.43 2.50
C ASN A 199 -3.35 6.15 3.71
N GLU A 200 -2.63 6.40 4.80
CA GLU A 200 -3.12 7.21 5.91
C GLU A 200 -3.31 8.68 5.53
N ILE A 201 -2.40 9.24 4.73
CA ILE A 201 -2.56 10.59 4.18
C ILE A 201 -3.81 10.64 3.30
N ARG A 202 -3.96 9.68 2.38
CA ARG A 202 -5.15 9.56 1.52
C ARG A 202 -6.42 9.41 2.35
N TRP A 203 -6.42 8.54 3.36
CA TRP A 203 -7.56 8.36 4.24
C TRP A 203 -7.94 9.67 4.94
N THR A 204 -6.96 10.39 5.48
CA THR A 204 -7.15 11.70 6.13
C THR A 204 -7.76 12.71 5.15
N LEU A 205 -7.26 12.76 3.91
CA LEU A 205 -7.80 13.63 2.85
C LEU A 205 -9.25 13.28 2.48
N ALA A 206 -9.63 11.99 2.56
CA ALA A 206 -11.01 11.56 2.32
C ALA A 206 -11.99 12.06 3.40
N GLN A 207 -11.50 12.36 4.61
CA GLN A 207 -12.34 12.85 5.72
C GLN A 207 -12.77 14.32 5.60
N PHE A 208 -12.16 15.12 4.71
CA PHE A 208 -12.54 16.52 4.55
C PHE A 208 -13.89 16.66 3.80
N ALA A 209 -14.85 17.32 4.43
CA ALA A 209 -16.23 17.43 3.95
C ALA A 209 -16.37 18.12 2.58
N TYR A 210 -17.31 17.63 1.77
CA TYR A 210 -17.72 18.19 0.48
C TYR A 210 -19.23 18.37 0.40
N PRO A 211 -19.78 19.47 -0.16
CA PRO A 211 -19.08 20.65 -0.68
C PRO A 211 -18.91 21.67 0.44
N SER A 212 -17.69 21.80 0.96
CA SER A 212 -17.33 23.06 1.60
C SER A 212 -17.26 24.06 0.46
N GLY A 213 -18.04 25.15 0.46
CA GLY A 213 -18.04 26.16 -0.61
C GLY A 213 -16.70 26.90 -0.84
N GLY A 214 -15.58 26.35 -0.37
CA GLY A 214 -14.22 26.83 -0.50
C GLY A 214 -13.35 25.91 -1.38
N SER A 215 -12.31 26.50 -1.93
CA SER A 215 -11.36 25.86 -2.83
C SER A 215 -10.66 24.65 -2.20
N PHE A 216 -10.53 23.57 -2.98
CA PHE A 216 -9.79 22.35 -2.63
C PHE A 216 -8.26 22.55 -2.52
N ASN A 217 -7.79 23.79 -2.65
CA ASN A 217 -6.38 24.17 -2.61
C ASN A 217 -5.67 23.77 -1.31
N PHE A 218 -6.37 23.75 -0.17
CA PHE A 218 -5.74 23.41 1.11
C PHE A 218 -5.32 21.93 1.15
N GLN A 219 -6.21 21.02 0.76
CA GLN A 219 -5.96 19.59 0.74
C GLN A 219 -4.82 19.24 -0.22
N THR A 220 -4.79 19.87 -1.39
CA THR A 220 -3.71 19.68 -2.37
C THR A 220 -2.36 20.16 -1.82
N ARG A 221 -2.31 21.33 -1.16
CA ARG A 221 -1.08 21.82 -0.51
C ARG A 221 -0.60 20.88 0.59
N LEU A 222 -1.51 20.40 1.44
CA LEU A 222 -1.20 19.43 2.49
C LEU A 222 -0.62 18.14 1.88
N ALA A 223 -1.26 17.60 0.84
CA ALA A 223 -0.77 16.43 0.13
C ALA A 223 0.61 16.66 -0.49
N ASP A 224 0.86 17.84 -1.07
CA ASP A 224 2.16 18.23 -1.64
C ASP A 224 3.25 18.33 -0.58
N ASP A 225 2.95 18.89 0.58
CA ASP A 225 3.93 19.01 1.67
C ASP A 225 4.25 17.64 2.28
N CYS A 226 3.25 16.77 2.46
CA CYS A 226 3.48 15.38 2.82
C CYS A 226 4.34 14.64 1.77
N LYS A 227 4.05 14.81 0.48
CA LYS A 227 4.84 14.22 -0.62
C LYS A 227 6.30 14.67 -0.58
N LYS A 228 6.55 15.97 -0.43
CA LYS A 228 7.92 16.53 -0.32
C LYS A 228 8.66 15.96 0.89
N TRP A 229 7.97 15.89 2.03
CA TRP A 229 8.54 15.38 3.27
C TRP A 229 8.91 13.89 3.16
N ILE A 230 8.02 13.04 2.63
CA ILE A 230 8.31 11.61 2.40
C ILE A 230 9.49 11.47 1.42
N HIS A 231 9.51 12.30 0.37
CA HIS A 231 10.59 12.28 -0.62
C HIS A 231 11.93 12.69 -0.01
N GLY A 232 11.95 13.63 0.93
CA GLY A 232 13.16 14.03 1.67
C GLY A 232 13.79 12.90 2.47
N ARG A 233 13.03 11.85 2.83
CA ARG A 233 13.50 10.64 3.52
C ARG A 233 13.76 9.45 2.59
N THR A 234 13.70 9.68 1.28
CA THR A 234 14.00 8.63 0.29
C THR A 234 15.51 8.62 0.04
N GLU A 235 16.19 7.53 0.41
CA GLU A 235 17.65 7.42 0.31
C GLU A 235 18.10 6.97 -1.08
N ARG A 236 17.36 6.02 -1.67
CA ARG A 236 17.66 5.38 -2.96
C ARG A 236 16.49 5.68 -3.92
N PRO A 237 16.51 6.80 -4.66
CA PRO A 237 15.32 7.35 -5.30
C PRO A 237 14.65 6.43 -6.31
N ILE A 238 15.40 5.72 -7.16
CA ILE A 238 14.80 4.81 -8.13
C ILE A 238 14.35 3.54 -7.41
N LEU A 239 15.23 2.99 -6.57
CA LEU A 239 15.00 1.72 -5.90
C LEU A 239 13.77 1.75 -4.97
N ASP A 240 13.70 2.76 -4.09
CA ASP A 240 12.61 2.92 -3.13
C ASP A 240 11.27 3.10 -3.85
N GLU A 241 11.23 3.82 -4.97
CA GLU A 241 9.98 4.04 -5.72
C GLU A 241 9.52 2.77 -6.47
N LEU A 242 10.46 1.97 -7.00
CA LEU A 242 10.14 0.65 -7.58
C LEU A 242 9.64 -0.32 -6.50
N ASP A 243 10.29 -0.34 -5.34
CA ASP A 243 9.92 -1.19 -4.19
C ASP A 243 8.51 -0.82 -3.69
N ARG A 244 8.21 0.48 -3.54
CA ARG A 244 6.86 0.96 -3.18
C ARG A 244 5.81 0.54 -4.21
N TYR A 245 6.11 0.69 -5.51
CA TYR A 245 5.17 0.31 -6.55
C TYR A 245 4.88 -1.20 -6.53
N ALA A 246 5.92 -2.02 -6.37
CA ALA A 246 5.80 -3.45 -6.28
C ALA A 246 4.97 -3.89 -5.05
N VAL A 247 5.22 -3.29 -3.88
CA VAL A 247 4.42 -3.54 -2.67
C VAL A 247 2.97 -3.10 -2.83
N PHE A 248 2.71 -1.94 -3.46
CA PHE A 248 1.36 -1.49 -3.74
C PHE A 248 0.59 -2.48 -4.61
N GLN A 249 1.19 -2.94 -5.72
CA GLN A 249 0.56 -3.94 -6.60
C GLN A 249 0.30 -5.25 -5.85
N PHE A 250 1.25 -5.70 -5.03
CA PHE A 250 1.05 -6.90 -4.23
C PHE A 250 -0.09 -6.77 -3.23
N MET A 251 -0.16 -5.68 -2.46
CA MET A 251 -1.22 -5.50 -1.49
C MET A 251 -2.59 -5.34 -2.15
N TYR A 252 -2.69 -4.45 -3.13
CA TYR A 252 -3.98 -3.95 -3.58
C TYR A 252 -4.44 -4.50 -4.93
N HIS A 253 -3.53 -5.03 -5.74
CA HIS A 253 -3.89 -5.72 -6.99
C HIS A 253 -3.83 -7.24 -6.85
N HIS A 254 -3.18 -7.79 -5.83
CA HIS A 254 -3.13 -9.22 -5.60
C HIS A 254 -3.90 -9.64 -4.34
N LEU A 255 -3.42 -9.26 -3.16
CA LEU A 255 -3.97 -9.75 -1.89
C LEU A 255 -5.40 -9.27 -1.64
N LEU A 256 -5.70 -8.00 -1.90
CA LEU A 256 -7.05 -7.45 -1.69
C LEU A 256 -8.11 -8.13 -2.59
N PRO A 257 -7.93 -8.29 -3.91
CA PRO A 257 -8.87 -9.07 -4.72
C PRO A 257 -9.02 -10.52 -4.23
N LEU A 258 -7.91 -11.16 -3.86
CA LEU A 258 -7.90 -12.56 -3.46
C LEU A 258 -8.66 -12.80 -2.15
N HIS A 259 -8.34 -12.04 -1.09
CA HIS A 259 -8.90 -12.22 0.24
C HIS A 259 -10.12 -11.32 0.52
N GLY A 260 -10.41 -10.35 -0.35
CA GLY A 260 -11.58 -9.49 -0.22
C GLY A 260 -12.92 -10.22 -0.38
N ARG A 261 -12.93 -11.42 -0.98
CA ARG A 261 -14.14 -12.27 -1.10
C ARG A 261 -14.83 -12.52 0.25
N PHE A 262 -14.09 -12.54 1.35
CA PHE A 262 -14.68 -12.74 2.67
C PHE A 262 -15.56 -11.58 3.13
N LEU A 263 -15.46 -10.44 2.47
CA LEU A 263 -16.34 -9.30 2.67
C LEU A 263 -17.49 -9.28 1.65
N ALA A 264 -17.60 -10.29 0.79
CA ALA A 264 -18.70 -10.36 -0.16
C ALA A 264 -20.03 -10.64 0.55
N ASP A 265 -21.14 -10.22 -0.07
CA ASP A 265 -22.52 -10.42 0.39
C ASP A 265 -22.83 -9.87 1.80
N ARG A 266 -21.98 -8.98 2.32
CA ARG A 266 -22.29 -8.23 3.54
C ARG A 266 -23.42 -7.24 3.27
N ASN A 267 -24.08 -6.81 4.34
CA ASN A 267 -25.17 -5.84 4.26
C ASN A 267 -24.82 -4.65 3.35
N SER A 268 -25.75 -4.23 2.49
CA SER A 268 -25.58 -3.09 1.57
C SER A 268 -25.14 -1.81 2.27
N SER A 269 -25.44 -1.64 3.55
CA SER A 269 -24.94 -0.52 4.36
C SER A 269 -23.41 -0.46 4.47
N LYS A 270 -22.72 -1.57 4.15
CA LYS A 270 -21.25 -1.70 4.19
C LYS A 270 -20.58 -1.33 2.86
N LEU A 271 -21.35 -0.98 1.83
CA LEU A 271 -20.78 -0.45 0.59
C LEU A 271 -19.99 0.85 0.89
N PRO A 272 -18.92 1.15 0.13
CA PRO A 272 -18.35 0.36 -0.97
C PRO A 272 -17.37 -0.74 -0.52
N LEU A 273 -17.29 -1.10 0.77
CA LEU A 273 -16.35 -2.12 1.30
C LEU A 273 -16.92 -3.55 1.30
N THR A 274 -17.98 -3.79 0.52
CA THR A 274 -18.57 -5.10 0.23
C THR A 274 -18.91 -5.16 -1.26
N PHE A 275 -19.19 -6.35 -1.77
CA PHE A 275 -19.66 -6.58 -3.13
C PHE A 275 -20.42 -7.91 -3.19
N PRO A 276 -21.28 -8.14 -4.20
CA PRO A 276 -21.94 -9.43 -4.35
C PRO A 276 -20.97 -10.53 -4.80
N SER A 277 -21.01 -11.72 -4.20
CA SER A 277 -20.12 -12.84 -4.58
C SER A 277 -20.52 -13.47 -5.92
N GLU A 278 -21.81 -13.43 -6.27
CA GLU A 278 -22.38 -13.99 -7.49
C GLU A 278 -22.23 -13.04 -8.69
N LEU A 279 -20.98 -12.74 -9.03
CA LEU A 279 -20.67 -11.75 -10.07
C LEU A 279 -21.26 -12.09 -11.44
N ARG A 280 -21.54 -13.36 -11.76
CA ARG A 280 -22.04 -13.79 -13.08
C ARG A 280 -23.55 -13.58 -13.30
N LYS A 281 -24.35 -13.38 -12.25
CA LYS A 281 -25.82 -13.29 -12.37
C LYS A 281 -26.31 -11.94 -12.93
N SER A 282 -25.65 -10.84 -12.58
CA SER A 282 -25.90 -9.50 -13.11
C SER A 282 -24.55 -8.86 -13.45
N SER A 283 -23.92 -9.38 -14.52
CA SER A 283 -22.48 -9.28 -14.77
C SER A 283 -21.92 -7.86 -14.67
N VAL A 284 -22.65 -6.86 -15.15
CA VAL A 284 -22.16 -5.47 -15.16
C VAL A 284 -22.34 -4.80 -13.81
N PHE A 285 -23.50 -4.95 -13.18
CA PHE A 285 -23.82 -4.28 -11.92
C PHE A 285 -22.98 -4.84 -10.76
N CYS A 286 -22.86 -6.17 -10.68
CA CYS A 286 -22.02 -6.82 -9.67
C CYS A 286 -20.53 -6.48 -9.87
N ALA A 287 -20.03 -6.50 -11.11
CA ALA A 287 -18.64 -6.15 -11.40
C ALA A 287 -18.32 -4.69 -11.08
N ARG A 288 -19.28 -3.77 -11.23
CA ARG A 288 -19.13 -2.37 -10.79
C ARG A 288 -18.92 -2.25 -9.28
N PHE A 289 -19.61 -3.06 -8.47
CA PHE A 289 -19.37 -3.07 -7.01
C PHE A 289 -18.03 -3.68 -6.64
N LEU A 290 -17.59 -4.75 -7.33
CA LEU A 290 -16.24 -5.27 -7.16
C LEU A 290 -15.20 -4.19 -7.50
N GLN A 291 -15.38 -3.47 -8.62
CA GLN A 291 -14.51 -2.37 -9.01
C GLN A 291 -14.49 -1.28 -7.94
N ALA A 292 -15.66 -0.92 -7.41
CA ALA A 292 -15.76 0.08 -6.36
C ALA A 292 -15.10 -0.38 -5.05
N PHE A 293 -15.25 -1.65 -4.70
CA PHE A 293 -14.60 -2.31 -3.57
C PHE A 293 -13.08 -2.24 -3.67
N LEU A 294 -12.49 -2.56 -4.83
CA LEU A 294 -11.04 -2.49 -4.98
C LEU A 294 -10.51 -1.05 -4.85
N VAL A 295 -11.21 -0.07 -5.44
CA VAL A 295 -10.82 1.35 -5.36
C VAL A 295 -10.95 1.89 -3.94
N ALA A 296 -12.05 1.56 -3.26
CA ALA A 296 -12.27 1.95 -1.87
C ALA A 296 -11.28 1.23 -0.94
N GLY A 297 -11.03 -0.06 -1.15
CA GLY A 297 -10.09 -0.84 -0.36
C GLY A 297 -8.67 -0.29 -0.41
N GLN A 298 -8.23 0.25 -1.55
CA GLN A 298 -6.95 0.98 -1.65
C GLN A 298 -6.87 2.25 -0.78
N ALA A 299 -8.01 2.80 -0.32
CA ALA A 299 -8.06 4.01 0.49
C ALA A 299 -8.34 3.71 1.97
N TYR A 300 -9.07 2.64 2.25
CA TYR A 300 -9.55 2.32 3.60
C TYR A 300 -8.86 1.12 4.24
N PHE A 301 -8.44 0.10 3.47
CA PHE A 301 -7.73 -1.05 4.03
C PHE A 301 -6.24 -0.75 4.17
N GLN A 302 -5.77 -0.76 5.41
CA GLN A 302 -4.37 -0.66 5.78
C GLN A 302 -3.73 -2.06 5.80
N PRO A 303 -2.39 -2.17 5.83
CA PRO A 303 -1.72 -3.48 5.91
C PRO A 303 -2.27 -4.42 7.01
N PRO A 304 -2.58 -3.96 8.24
CA PRO A 304 -3.20 -4.81 9.25
C PRO A 304 -4.56 -5.37 8.82
N ASP A 305 -5.40 -4.59 8.12
CA ASP A 305 -6.69 -5.05 7.62
C ASP A 305 -6.51 -6.13 6.55
N ILE A 306 -5.52 -5.99 5.67
CA ILE A 306 -5.20 -7.02 4.66
C ILE A 306 -4.70 -8.31 5.34
N ILE A 307 -3.89 -8.19 6.40
CA ILE A 307 -3.46 -9.35 7.21
C ILE A 307 -4.66 -10.03 7.86
N ASP A 308 -5.58 -9.27 8.45
CA ASP A 308 -6.81 -9.80 9.04
C ASP A 308 -7.64 -10.55 7.99
N LEU A 309 -7.81 -9.99 6.77
CA LEU A 309 -8.47 -10.68 5.66
C LEU A 309 -7.77 -11.99 5.26
N ILE A 310 -6.44 -12.02 5.23
CA ILE A 310 -5.65 -13.25 4.98
C ILE A 310 -5.92 -14.29 6.07
N VAL A 311 -5.88 -13.89 7.34
CA VAL A 311 -6.09 -14.79 8.48
C VAL A 311 -7.52 -15.34 8.45
N ARG A 312 -8.53 -14.48 8.29
CA ARG A 312 -9.94 -14.87 8.14
C ARG A 312 -10.12 -15.82 6.96
N SER A 313 -9.51 -15.51 5.82
CA SER A 313 -9.52 -16.35 4.62
C SER A 313 -8.96 -17.75 4.84
N ARG A 314 -7.99 -17.90 5.74
CA ARG A 314 -7.40 -19.21 6.07
C ARG A 314 -8.26 -19.96 7.09
N LEU A 315 -8.81 -19.25 8.09
CA LEU A 315 -9.66 -19.83 9.12
C LEU A 315 -11.01 -20.29 8.57
N SER A 316 -11.61 -19.52 7.66
CA SER A 316 -12.87 -19.84 6.99
C SER A 316 -12.79 -21.03 6.04
N ARG A 317 -11.62 -21.63 5.85
CA ARG A 317 -11.48 -22.90 5.13
C ARG A 317 -11.70 -24.11 6.05
N LYS A 318 -11.78 -23.89 7.37
CA LYS A 318 -11.98 -24.94 8.38
C LYS A 318 -13.34 -24.76 9.07
N PRO A 319 -14.17 -25.81 9.18
CA PRO A 319 -15.41 -25.73 9.94
C PRO A 319 -15.12 -25.58 11.45
N PRO A 320 -15.94 -24.84 12.21
CA PRO A 320 -17.11 -24.06 11.77
C PRO A 320 -16.70 -22.77 11.06
N TYR A 321 -17.35 -22.46 9.93
CA TYR A 321 -17.07 -21.26 9.16
C TYR A 321 -17.52 -20.01 9.95
N PRO A 322 -16.62 -19.13 10.40
CA PRO A 322 -17.01 -17.93 11.13
C PRO A 322 -17.74 -16.97 10.19
N MET A 323 -18.76 -16.26 10.71
CA MET A 323 -19.32 -15.11 9.99
C MET A 323 -18.24 -14.05 9.84
N ALA A 324 -18.01 -13.60 8.62
CA ALA A 324 -16.95 -12.64 8.32
C ALA A 324 -17.49 -11.22 8.48
N ASP A 325 -17.07 -10.51 9.51
CA ASP A 325 -17.33 -9.07 9.65
C ASP A 325 -16.28 -8.24 8.91
N LEU A 326 -16.46 -6.92 8.81
CA LEU A 326 -15.37 -6.05 8.40
C LEU A 326 -14.26 -6.10 9.47
N PRO A 327 -12.99 -5.83 9.12
CA PRO A 327 -11.99 -5.54 10.13
C PRO A 327 -12.46 -4.36 11.01
N ASP A 328 -12.39 -4.51 12.33
CA ASP A 328 -12.89 -3.50 13.29
C ASP A 328 -12.31 -2.11 13.04
N SER A 329 -11.02 -2.05 12.71
CA SER A 329 -10.32 -0.83 12.30
C SER A 329 -11.00 -0.19 11.10
N SER A 330 -11.16 -0.95 10.02
CA SER A 330 -11.82 -0.48 8.80
C SER A 330 -13.27 -0.07 9.03
N GLU A 331 -14.03 -0.79 9.86
CA GLU A 331 -15.43 -0.47 10.12
C GLU A 331 -15.61 0.82 10.93
N LYS A 332 -14.79 1.02 11.97
CA LYS A 332 -14.79 2.25 12.78
C LYS A 332 -14.26 3.46 11.99
N SER A 333 -13.34 3.21 11.07
CA SER A 333 -12.69 4.22 10.26
C SER A 333 -13.37 4.46 8.91
N LEU A 334 -14.33 3.63 8.53
CA LEU A 334 -15.20 3.88 7.40
C LEU A 334 -16.12 5.02 7.80
N ARG A 335 -15.83 6.20 7.26
CA ARG A 335 -16.79 7.28 7.27
C ARG A 335 -17.60 7.19 5.99
N PRO A 336 -18.81 6.61 5.99
CA PRO A 336 -19.75 7.00 4.97
C PRO A 336 -19.94 8.50 5.13
N TYR A 337 -19.74 9.26 4.06
CA TYR A 337 -20.18 10.64 4.08
C TYR A 337 -21.67 10.61 4.46
N ASN A 338 -22.00 11.02 5.69
CA ASN A 338 -23.31 10.74 6.30
C ASN A 338 -24.47 11.35 5.50
N ALA A 339 -24.19 12.29 4.58
CA ALA A 339 -25.18 12.82 3.67
C ALA A 339 -25.58 11.82 2.55
N VAL A 340 -24.76 10.80 2.29
CA VAL A 340 -24.96 9.79 1.23
C VAL A 340 -24.72 8.37 1.79
N PRO A 341 -25.53 7.93 2.77
CA PRO A 341 -25.41 6.59 3.34
C PRO A 341 -25.98 5.55 2.36
N PHE A 342 -25.41 4.36 2.37
CA PHE A 342 -26.04 3.19 1.77
C PHE A 342 -27.11 2.67 2.72
N SER A 343 -28.31 2.41 2.20
CA SER A 343 -29.39 1.81 2.99
C SER A 343 -29.04 0.36 3.33
N ALA A 344 -29.47 -0.09 4.50
CA ALA A 344 -29.33 -1.49 4.88
C ALA A 344 -30.31 -2.39 4.12
N ASP A 345 -29.97 -3.68 4.05
CA ASP A 345 -30.84 -4.78 3.60
C ASP A 345 -31.36 -4.64 2.15
N LEU A 346 -30.63 -3.92 1.30
CA LEU A 346 -30.90 -3.88 -0.13
C LEU A 346 -30.26 -5.10 -0.81
N ASP A 347 -31.09 -5.93 -1.44
CA ASP A 347 -30.60 -6.96 -2.34
C ASP A 347 -30.18 -6.33 -3.67
N TYR A 348 -28.86 -6.26 -3.88
CA TYR A 348 -28.23 -5.78 -5.10
C TYR A 348 -27.72 -6.92 -6.00
N SER A 349 -27.98 -8.18 -5.63
CA SER A 349 -27.62 -9.35 -6.44
C SER A 349 -28.69 -9.67 -7.50
N THR A 350 -29.92 -9.22 -7.29
CA THR A 350 -31.07 -9.53 -8.15
C THR A 350 -31.52 -8.30 -8.96
N GLU A 351 -30.95 -8.13 -10.15
CA GLU A 351 -31.27 -7.01 -11.06
C GLU A 351 -32.76 -6.97 -11.46
N MET A 352 -33.43 -8.13 -11.48
CA MET A 352 -34.84 -8.25 -11.87
C MET A 352 -35.85 -7.88 -10.77
N SER A 353 -35.44 -7.81 -9.49
CA SER A 353 -36.36 -7.53 -8.37
C SER A 353 -36.12 -6.17 -7.73
N CYS A 354 -34.99 -5.50 -8.02
CA CYS A 354 -34.71 -4.18 -7.48
C CYS A 354 -35.40 -3.10 -8.35
N PRO A 355 -36.32 -2.28 -7.78
CA PRO A 355 -36.91 -1.19 -8.53
C PRO A 355 -35.83 -0.26 -9.11
N SER A 356 -36.01 0.21 -10.35
CA SER A 356 -35.02 1.03 -11.07
C SER A 356 -34.49 2.24 -10.28
N HIS A 357 -35.32 2.82 -9.41
CA HIS A 357 -34.95 3.93 -8.54
C HIS A 357 -33.95 3.54 -7.43
N VAL A 358 -34.01 2.31 -6.91
CA VAL A 358 -33.10 1.80 -5.88
C VAL A 358 -31.72 1.56 -6.48
N SER A 359 -31.64 0.87 -7.62
CA SER A 359 -30.39 0.65 -8.36
C SER A 359 -29.73 1.98 -8.75
N HIS A 360 -30.52 2.96 -9.21
CA HIS A 360 -30.02 4.29 -9.53
C HIS A 360 -29.46 5.01 -8.28
N ARG A 361 -30.14 4.91 -7.13
CA ARG A 361 -29.67 5.48 -5.87
C ARG A 361 -28.36 4.83 -5.41
N LEU A 362 -28.27 3.50 -5.48
CA LEU A 362 -27.04 2.76 -5.14
C LEU A 362 -25.88 3.19 -6.03
N LEU A 363 -26.06 3.22 -7.36
CA LEU A 363 -25.01 3.66 -8.28
C LEU A 363 -24.59 5.11 -8.01
N ARG A 364 -25.55 6.00 -7.78
CA ARG A 364 -25.27 7.40 -7.41
C ARG A 364 -24.44 7.47 -6.13
N ASN A 365 -24.81 6.71 -5.11
CA ASN A 365 -24.07 6.66 -3.85
C ASN A 365 -22.66 6.11 -4.08
N THR A 366 -22.51 4.98 -4.77
CA THR A 366 -21.21 4.39 -5.13
C THR A 366 -20.33 5.40 -5.86
N MET A 367 -20.86 6.09 -6.87
CA MET A 367 -20.13 7.13 -7.59
C MET A 367 -19.71 8.30 -6.68
N HIS A 368 -20.55 8.68 -5.72
CA HIS A 368 -20.19 9.71 -4.75
C HIS A 368 -19.00 9.28 -3.87
N HIS A 369 -19.02 8.04 -3.37
CA HIS A 369 -17.91 7.50 -2.58
C HIS A 369 -16.63 7.34 -3.40
N LEU A 370 -16.73 6.86 -4.64
CA LEU A 370 -15.60 6.80 -5.56
C LEU A 370 -15.03 8.18 -5.87
N HIS A 371 -15.87 9.20 -5.97
CA HIS A 371 -15.42 10.57 -6.13
C HIS A 371 -14.65 11.06 -4.90
N ILE A 372 -15.12 10.77 -3.68
CA ILE A 372 -14.39 11.09 -2.45
C ILE A 372 -13.01 10.42 -2.48
N VAL A 373 -12.96 9.13 -2.80
CA VAL A 373 -11.74 8.32 -2.84
C VAL A 373 -10.76 8.79 -3.93
N LYS A 374 -11.26 9.13 -5.12
CA LYS A 374 -10.46 9.67 -6.23
C LYS A 374 -9.90 11.04 -5.88
N ARG A 375 -10.74 11.91 -5.33
CA ARG A 375 -10.35 13.24 -4.87
C ARG A 375 -9.31 13.15 -3.75
N ALA A 376 -9.38 12.17 -2.87
CA ALA A 376 -8.40 11.97 -1.81
C ALA A 376 -7.05 11.42 -2.31
N SER A 377 -6.93 11.11 -3.61
CA SER A 377 -5.70 10.55 -4.18
C SER A 377 -4.48 11.45 -3.98
N ILE A 378 -3.33 10.82 -3.75
CA ILE A 378 -2.04 11.50 -3.63
C ILE A 378 -1.50 11.94 -5.00
N PHE A 379 -2.00 11.33 -6.08
CA PHE A 379 -1.69 11.68 -7.46
C PHE A 379 -2.24 13.04 -7.91
N GLN A 380 -2.82 13.85 -7.01
CA GLN A 380 -3.21 15.23 -7.31
C GLN A 380 -1.99 16.02 -7.81
N ALA A 381 -1.76 16.00 -9.11
CA ALA A 381 -1.00 17.01 -9.82
C ALA A 381 -1.96 18.15 -10.13
N SER A 382 -1.46 19.38 -10.08
CA SER A 382 -2.14 20.58 -10.58
C SER A 382 -2.69 20.44 -12.01
N HIS A 383 -2.21 19.45 -12.78
CA HIS A 383 -2.66 19.13 -14.13
C HIS A 383 -3.92 18.25 -14.22
N ILE A 384 -4.35 17.59 -13.14
CA ILE A 384 -5.64 16.86 -13.10
C ILE A 384 -6.77 17.86 -12.77
N GLY A 385 -6.78 18.98 -13.49
CA GLY A 385 -7.73 20.09 -13.33
C GLY A 385 -9.09 19.83 -14.00
N ARG A 386 -9.40 18.58 -14.37
CA ARG A 386 -10.72 18.24 -14.87
C ARG A 386 -11.56 17.75 -13.69
N PRO A 387 -12.43 18.60 -13.09
CA PRO A 387 -13.54 18.07 -12.31
C PRO A 387 -14.22 17.02 -13.17
N PHE A 388 -14.55 15.88 -12.57
CA PHE A 388 -15.25 14.81 -13.25
C PHE A 388 -16.51 15.43 -13.88
N ARG A 389 -16.52 15.59 -15.20
CA ARG A 389 -17.75 15.96 -15.90
C ARG A 389 -18.57 14.67 -15.89
N TYR A 390 -19.72 14.70 -15.22
CA TYR A 390 -20.77 13.70 -15.39
C TYR A 390 -21.26 13.76 -16.84
N THR A 391 -20.50 13.21 -17.78
CA THR A 391 -20.98 12.99 -19.13
C THR A 391 -21.55 11.59 -19.17
N ALA A 392 -22.88 11.52 -19.04
CA ALA A 392 -23.75 10.35 -19.14
C ALA A 392 -23.67 9.34 -17.99
N GLN A 393 -24.83 8.79 -17.62
CA GLN A 393 -24.88 7.50 -16.94
C GLN A 393 -24.03 6.52 -17.77
N PRO A 394 -23.13 5.73 -17.16
CA PRO A 394 -22.41 4.71 -17.91
C PRO A 394 -23.42 3.83 -18.62
N ALA A 395 -23.14 3.48 -19.88
CA ALA A 395 -24.00 2.57 -20.63
C ALA A 395 -24.32 1.35 -19.76
N THR A 396 -25.52 0.78 -19.88
CA THR A 396 -25.96 -0.36 -19.03
C THR A 396 -25.00 -1.55 -19.08
N THR A 397 -24.15 -1.61 -20.10
CA THR A 397 -23.19 -2.68 -20.38
C THR A 397 -21.75 -2.44 -19.90
N GLU A 398 -21.36 -1.21 -19.56
CA GLU A 398 -19.95 -0.86 -19.31
C GLU A 398 -19.61 -0.76 -17.81
N LEU A 399 -18.38 -1.07 -17.42
CA LEU A 399 -17.88 -0.80 -16.07
C LEU A 399 -17.73 0.71 -15.81
N PHE A 400 -17.43 1.09 -14.56
CA PHE A 400 -17.08 2.48 -14.33
C PHE A 400 -15.73 2.79 -14.97
N ASN A 401 -15.65 3.95 -15.64
CA ASN A 401 -14.38 4.49 -16.11
C ASN A 401 -13.62 5.11 -14.92
N ILE A 402 -12.91 4.26 -14.17
CA ILE A 402 -12.13 4.66 -12.99
C ILE A 402 -10.67 4.45 -13.29
N ASP A 403 -9.85 5.47 -13.03
CA ASP A 403 -8.40 5.37 -13.08
C ASP A 403 -7.85 4.84 -11.75
N ASP A 404 -6.87 3.94 -11.80
CA ASP A 404 -6.11 3.54 -10.60
C ASP A 404 -5.01 4.58 -10.30
N LEU A 405 -5.44 5.73 -9.77
CA LEU A 405 -4.55 6.87 -9.54
C LEU A 405 -3.41 6.55 -8.57
N SER A 406 -3.61 5.61 -7.64
CA SER A 406 -2.54 5.21 -6.71
C SER A 406 -1.47 4.40 -7.42
N ALA A 407 -1.85 3.43 -8.27
CA ALA A 407 -0.89 2.71 -9.11
C ALA A 407 -0.14 3.66 -10.05
N GLU A 408 -0.87 4.59 -10.68
CA GLU A 408 -0.28 5.61 -11.56
C GLU A 408 0.70 6.50 -10.83
N PHE A 409 0.39 6.92 -9.60
CA PHE A 409 1.32 7.66 -8.76
C PHE A 409 2.62 6.90 -8.54
N PHE A 410 2.58 5.69 -7.98
CA PHE A 410 3.81 4.95 -7.67
C PHE A 410 4.64 4.65 -8.93
N LYS A 411 3.96 4.33 -10.03
CA LYS A 411 4.60 4.17 -11.34
C LYS A 411 5.27 5.44 -11.83
N ASP A 412 4.55 6.56 -11.84
CA ASP A 412 5.06 7.85 -12.32
C ASP A 412 6.23 8.31 -11.46
N ARG A 413 6.17 8.10 -10.14
CA ARG A 413 7.26 8.39 -9.21
C ARG A 413 8.54 7.62 -9.54
N ALA A 414 8.44 6.33 -9.86
CA ALA A 414 9.60 5.54 -10.29
C ALA A 414 10.20 6.06 -11.60
N LEU A 415 9.36 6.46 -12.56
CA LEU A 415 9.79 7.02 -13.85
C LEU A 415 10.43 8.40 -13.68
N VAL A 416 9.83 9.29 -12.89
CA VAL A 416 10.35 10.63 -12.58
C VAL A 416 11.67 10.54 -11.83
N ALA A 417 11.83 9.58 -10.90
CA ALA A 417 13.09 9.36 -10.19
C ALA A 417 14.22 8.97 -11.16
N PHE A 418 13.92 8.12 -12.14
CA PHE A 418 14.85 7.73 -13.19
C PHE A 418 15.21 8.91 -14.11
N GLU A 419 14.22 9.61 -14.66
CA GLU A 419 14.41 10.78 -15.55
C GLU A 419 15.18 11.92 -14.85
N LYS A 420 14.89 12.21 -13.57
CA LYS A 420 15.60 13.23 -12.80
C LYS A 420 17.08 12.89 -12.59
N TYR A 421 17.38 11.61 -12.39
CA TYR A 421 18.76 11.15 -12.26
C TYR A 421 19.52 11.32 -13.58
N GLU A 422 18.91 10.92 -14.69
CA GLU A 422 19.48 11.07 -16.02
C GLU A 422 19.83 12.53 -16.34
N LYS A 423 18.88 13.46 -16.13
CA LYS A 423 19.11 14.89 -16.35
C LYS A 423 20.29 15.42 -15.51
N LYS A 424 20.45 14.93 -14.27
CA LYS A 424 21.57 15.30 -13.41
C LYS A 424 22.90 14.74 -13.96
N TYR A 425 22.91 13.50 -14.43
CA TYR A 425 24.11 12.85 -14.97
C TYR A 425 24.56 13.50 -16.29
N LEU A 426 23.64 13.70 -17.24
CA LEU A 426 23.96 14.33 -18.54
C LEU A 426 24.49 15.76 -18.35
N LYS A 427 23.89 16.51 -17.41
CA LYS A 427 24.41 17.82 -17.00
C LYS A 427 25.82 17.77 -16.40
N MET A 428 26.19 16.69 -15.71
CA MET A 428 27.55 16.51 -15.17
C MET A 428 28.58 16.15 -16.24
N VAL A 429 28.18 15.43 -17.29
CA VAL A 429 29.07 15.00 -18.38
C VAL A 429 29.21 16.05 -19.50
N GLY A 430 28.37 17.09 -19.48
CA GLY A 430 28.43 18.19 -20.45
C GLY A 430 27.82 17.83 -21.80
N GLU A 431 26.97 16.80 -21.85
CA GLU A 431 26.21 16.44 -23.04
C GLU A 431 24.90 17.24 -23.07
N ASP A 432 24.71 18.03 -24.12
CA ASP A 432 23.42 18.68 -24.40
C ASP A 432 22.42 17.62 -24.86
N VAL A 433 21.38 17.41 -24.05
CA VAL A 433 20.31 16.46 -24.36
C VAL A 433 19.47 17.03 -25.49
N ARG A 434 19.51 16.40 -26.67
CA ARG A 434 18.53 16.67 -27.73
C ARG A 434 17.19 16.09 -27.29
N GLU A 435 16.22 16.96 -27.02
CA GLU A 435 14.85 16.60 -26.59
C GLU A 435 14.15 15.62 -27.56
N ASP A 436 14.58 15.58 -28.83
CA ASP A 436 13.95 14.77 -29.88
C ASP A 436 14.39 13.28 -29.93
N GLU A 437 15.39 12.86 -29.13
CA GLU A 437 15.91 11.48 -29.12
C GLU A 437 15.62 10.71 -27.82
N GLU A 438 14.81 11.25 -26.90
CA GLU A 438 14.41 10.52 -25.69
C GLU A 438 13.60 9.27 -26.05
N LYS A 439 14.30 8.13 -26.15
CA LYS A 439 13.68 6.80 -26.17
C LYS A 439 12.75 6.71 -24.96
N ASP A 440 11.45 6.62 -25.21
CA ASP A 440 10.43 6.74 -24.16
C ASP A 440 10.45 5.53 -23.20
N ILE A 441 11.17 5.67 -22.08
CA ILE A 441 11.20 4.70 -20.98
C ILE A 441 9.78 4.39 -20.47
N ARG A 442 8.85 5.34 -20.51
CA ARG A 442 7.47 5.17 -20.03
C ARG A 442 6.73 4.13 -20.88
N LYS A 443 7.01 4.07 -22.19
CA LYS A 443 6.46 3.05 -23.10
C LYS A 443 7.03 1.66 -22.79
N VAL A 444 8.35 1.53 -22.63
CA VAL A 444 8.96 0.22 -22.34
C VAL A 444 8.58 -0.28 -20.97
N PHE A 445 8.56 0.60 -19.97
CA PHE A 445 8.20 0.27 -18.60
C PHE A 445 6.83 -0.41 -18.52
N LYS A 446 5.83 0.08 -19.28
CA LYS A 446 4.49 -0.56 -19.38
C LYS A 446 4.55 -2.03 -19.82
N THR A 447 5.53 -2.40 -20.65
CA THR A 447 5.65 -3.76 -21.21
C THR A 447 6.59 -4.67 -20.40
N ARG A 448 7.64 -4.09 -19.79
CA ARG A 448 8.68 -4.83 -19.06
C ARG A 448 8.35 -5.01 -17.59
N TRP A 449 7.85 -3.96 -16.93
CA TRP A 449 7.54 -3.99 -15.50
C TRP A 449 6.62 -5.15 -15.10
N PRO A 450 5.48 -5.42 -15.80
CA PRO A 450 4.59 -6.53 -15.43
C PRO A 450 5.27 -7.91 -15.41
N LYS A 451 6.40 -8.08 -16.11
CA LYS A 451 7.15 -9.34 -16.20
C LYS A 451 8.16 -9.52 -15.07
N VAL A 452 8.56 -8.44 -14.39
CA VAL A 452 9.69 -8.47 -13.44
C VAL A 452 9.42 -7.80 -12.09
N TRP A 453 8.25 -7.15 -11.91
CA TRP A 453 7.94 -6.38 -10.69
C TRP A 453 8.06 -7.22 -9.42
N TRP A 454 7.59 -8.47 -9.44
CA TRP A 454 7.68 -9.39 -8.30
C TRP A 454 9.13 -9.73 -7.95
N MET A 455 10.06 -9.63 -8.91
CA MET A 455 11.47 -9.94 -8.69
C MET A 455 12.32 -8.72 -8.31
N VAL A 456 11.72 -7.55 -8.05
CA VAL A 456 12.43 -6.28 -7.82
C VAL A 456 13.51 -6.40 -6.75
N TRP A 457 13.27 -7.16 -5.69
CA TRP A 457 14.22 -7.36 -4.59
C TRP A 457 15.53 -8.04 -5.04
N TRP A 458 15.50 -8.84 -6.09
CA TRP A 458 16.66 -9.62 -6.56
C TRP A 458 17.38 -8.95 -7.74
N TRP A 459 16.64 -8.46 -8.75
CA TRP A 459 17.30 -7.82 -9.89
C TRP A 459 17.71 -6.37 -9.60
N ALA A 460 16.96 -5.66 -8.77
CA ALA A 460 17.27 -4.31 -8.30
C ALA A 460 17.94 -4.39 -6.92
N ASN A 461 19.02 -5.17 -6.76
CA ASN A 461 19.65 -5.31 -5.44
C ASN A 461 20.43 -4.06 -4.97
N SER A 462 20.54 -3.04 -5.83
CA SER A 462 21.08 -1.71 -5.49
C SER A 462 20.48 -0.66 -6.42
N GLU A 463 20.64 0.62 -6.07
CA GLU A 463 20.22 1.75 -6.90
C GLU A 463 20.87 1.71 -8.30
N GLU A 464 22.17 1.37 -8.37
CA GLU A 464 22.92 1.27 -9.63
C GLU A 464 22.41 0.12 -10.50
N LYS A 465 22.07 -1.03 -9.90
CA LYS A 465 21.50 -2.16 -10.63
C LYS A 465 20.09 -1.85 -11.14
N ALA A 466 19.27 -1.19 -10.32
CA ALA A 466 17.94 -0.74 -10.70
C ALA A 466 18.03 0.16 -11.95
N ARG A 467 18.91 1.16 -11.87
CA ARG A 467 19.17 2.10 -12.96
C ARG A 467 19.69 1.42 -14.21
N ALA A 468 20.74 0.61 -14.11
CA ALA A 468 21.33 -0.09 -15.25
C ALA A 468 20.30 -0.99 -15.95
N LYS A 469 19.34 -1.57 -15.21
CA LYS A 469 18.24 -2.34 -15.79
C LYS A 469 17.25 -1.46 -16.54
N MET A 470 16.84 -0.33 -15.97
CA MET A 470 15.94 0.63 -16.63
C MET A 470 16.56 1.27 -17.87
N GLU A 471 17.86 1.56 -17.84
CA GLU A 471 18.64 2.01 -19.00
C GLU A 471 18.62 0.98 -20.13
N ARG A 472 18.89 -0.30 -19.82
CA ARG A 472 18.79 -1.38 -20.82
C ARG A 472 17.38 -1.50 -21.41
N TRP A 473 16.34 -1.33 -20.59
CA TRP A 473 14.97 -1.29 -21.11
C TRP A 473 14.76 -0.14 -22.08
N ARG A 474 15.29 1.05 -21.77
CA ARG A 474 15.21 2.20 -22.66
C ARG A 474 15.92 1.93 -23.99
N GLU A 475 17.10 1.31 -23.97
CA GLU A 475 17.89 1.00 -25.17
C GLU A 475 17.18 0.05 -26.15
N GLU A 476 16.33 -0.86 -25.65
CA GLU A 476 15.53 -1.79 -26.45
C GLU A 476 14.48 -1.11 -27.34
N VAL A 477 14.18 0.20 -27.14
CA VAL A 477 13.32 0.94 -28.07
C VAL A 477 14.07 1.11 -29.40
N PRO A 478 13.58 0.53 -30.52
CA PRO A 478 14.18 0.78 -31.81
C PRO A 478 14.10 2.29 -32.11
N PRO A 479 15.14 2.89 -32.71
CA PRO A 479 15.09 4.30 -33.07
C PRO A 479 13.87 4.57 -33.96
N PRO A 480 13.24 5.75 -33.84
CA PRO A 480 12.15 6.14 -34.73
C PRO A 480 12.64 5.97 -36.18
N ARG A 481 11.86 5.26 -37.00
CA ARG A 481 12.20 5.11 -38.43
C ARG A 481 12.18 6.52 -39.02
N ALA A 482 13.32 6.95 -39.58
CA ALA A 482 13.39 8.21 -40.32
C ALA A 482 12.36 8.13 -41.46
N HIS A 483 11.41 9.07 -41.47
CA HIS A 483 10.36 9.18 -42.47
C HIS A 483 10.76 10.14 -43.58
#